data_AF-A0A5J4Q8D8-F1
#
_entry.id   AF-A0A5J4Q8D8-F1
#
_cell.length_a   1.000
_cell.length_b   1.000
_cell.length_c   1.000
_cell.angle_alpha   90.00
_cell.angle_beta   90.00
_cell.angle_gamma   90.00
#
_symmetry.space_group_name_H-M   'P 1'
#
loop_
_entity.id
_entity.type
_entity.pdbx_description
1 polymer ?
#
loop_
_entity_poly.entity_id
_entity_poly.type
_entity_poly.pdbx_seq_one_letter_code
_entity_poly.pdbx_strand_id
1 'polypeptide(L)'
;MKTNLSSQITLNRVSPKYYRPENEFERSALTRFEKIPTEIYESVEEGAKYIACEIAKVIREKQRKTDFCVLALPGGDSPRIIYSELIRMHREEKLSFRNVVVFSLYEYYPLTPDAVNSNFNRLKAMFLDHVDVDKQNIFTPDGTIPKDAIFEYCQMY
;
A
#
# COMPACT_ATOMS: atom_id res chain seq x y z
N MET A 1 -43.21 23.58 18.81
CA MET A 1 -42.63 23.33 17.48
C MET A 1 -41.17 22.93 17.68
N LYS A 2 -40.79 21.66 17.45
CA LYS A 2 -39.39 21.22 17.60
C LYS A 2 -38.58 21.71 16.41
N THR A 3 -37.78 22.77 16.60
CA THR A 3 -37.00 23.46 15.55
C THR A 3 -35.60 22.85 15.34
N ASN A 4 -35.33 21.66 15.88
CA ASN A 4 -34.00 21.05 15.85
C ASN A 4 -34.02 19.69 15.11
N LEU A 5 -34.44 19.71 13.84
CA LEU A 5 -34.40 18.53 12.97
C LEU A 5 -33.00 18.28 12.37
N SER A 6 -32.14 19.31 12.29
CA SER A 6 -30.79 19.20 11.74
C SER A 6 -29.84 18.35 12.59
N SER A 7 -30.00 18.31 13.92
CA SER A 7 -29.22 17.44 14.82
C SER A 7 -29.60 15.96 14.75
N GLN A 8 -30.70 15.62 14.06
CA GLN A 8 -31.16 14.24 13.87
C GLN A 8 -30.80 13.67 12.50
N ILE A 9 -30.29 14.49 11.58
CA ILE A 9 -29.76 14.01 10.30
C ILE A 9 -28.30 13.62 10.52
N THR A 10 -28.08 12.37 10.92
CA THR A 10 -26.75 11.77 10.83
C THR A 10 -26.53 11.36 9.38
N LEU A 11 -25.62 12.04 8.67
CA LEU A 11 -25.16 11.68 7.32
C LEU A 11 -24.27 10.42 7.36
N ASN A 12 -24.70 9.38 8.09
CA ASN A 12 -23.91 8.18 8.33
C ASN A 12 -23.99 7.15 7.19
N ARG A 13 -24.79 7.41 6.15
CA ARG A 13 -24.97 6.48 5.03
C ARG A 13 -24.80 7.20 3.71
N VAL A 14 -23.65 6.98 3.10
CA VAL A 14 -23.41 7.28 1.69
C VAL A 14 -24.21 6.26 0.86
N SER A 15 -24.96 6.75 -0.12
CA SER A 15 -25.76 5.88 -0.99
C SER A 15 -24.85 4.91 -1.77
N PRO A 16 -25.18 3.61 -1.85
CA PRO A 16 -24.39 2.62 -2.59
C PRO A 16 -24.09 2.99 -4.03
N LYS A 17 -24.96 3.78 -4.68
CA LYS A 17 -24.74 4.27 -6.05
C LYS A 17 -23.43 5.02 -6.27
N TYR A 18 -22.75 5.46 -5.21
CA TYR A 18 -21.46 6.17 -5.31
C TYR A 18 -20.23 5.24 -5.27
N TYR A 19 -20.39 3.98 -4.87
CA TYR A 19 -19.29 3.02 -4.72
C TYR A 19 -19.65 1.59 -5.21
N ARG A 20 -20.88 1.37 -5.66
CA ARG A 20 -21.37 0.12 -6.27
C ARG A 20 -22.28 0.46 -7.45
N PRO A 21 -21.72 0.93 -8.58
CA PRO A 21 -22.51 1.13 -9.80
C PRO A 21 -23.09 -0.21 -10.26
N GLU A 22 -24.36 -0.23 -10.67
CA GLU A 22 -25.05 -1.46 -11.08
C GLU A 22 -24.65 -1.92 -12.50
N ASN A 23 -24.11 -1.00 -13.30
CA ASN A 23 -23.74 -1.24 -14.69
C ASN A 23 -22.62 -0.29 -15.17
N GLU A 24 -22.09 -0.54 -16.37
CA GLU A 24 -21.00 0.25 -16.96
C GLU A 24 -21.36 1.72 -17.19
N PHE A 25 -22.62 2.02 -17.52
CA PHE A 25 -23.08 3.40 -17.72
C PHE A 25 -22.99 4.20 -16.42
N GLU A 26 -23.46 3.64 -15.30
CA GLU A 26 -23.34 4.28 -13.99
C GLU A 26 -21.89 4.44 -13.55
N ARG A 27 -21.07 3.40 -13.76
CA ARG A 27 -19.63 3.48 -13.47
C ARG A 27 -18.96 4.60 -14.27
N SER A 28 -19.22 4.65 -15.58
CA SER A 28 -18.73 5.70 -16.45
C SER A 28 -19.21 7.08 -16.02
N ALA A 29 -20.43 7.21 -15.50
CA ALA A 29 -20.97 8.47 -15.00
C ALA A 29 -20.30 8.91 -13.69
N LEU A 30 -19.92 7.97 -12.81
CA LEU A 30 -19.21 8.24 -11.56
C LEU A 30 -17.76 8.67 -11.80
N THR A 31 -17.05 7.97 -12.68
CA THR A 31 -15.62 8.20 -12.92
C THR A 31 -15.34 9.06 -14.15
N ARG A 32 -16.36 9.77 -14.69
CA ARG A 32 -16.27 10.49 -15.99
C ARG A 32 -15.15 11.52 -16.07
N PHE A 33 -14.75 12.08 -14.93
CA PHE A 33 -13.73 13.11 -14.83
C PHE A 33 -12.35 12.52 -14.48
N GLU A 34 -12.30 11.26 -14.07
CA GLU A 34 -11.07 10.57 -13.76
C GLU A 34 -10.32 10.24 -15.05
N LYS A 35 -9.03 10.56 -15.08
CA LYS A 35 -8.17 10.35 -16.25
C LYS A 35 -7.51 8.98 -16.26
N ILE A 36 -7.77 8.17 -15.25
CA ILE A 36 -7.22 6.84 -15.03
C ILE A 36 -8.34 5.90 -14.60
N PRO A 37 -8.16 4.57 -14.72
CA PRO A 37 -9.07 3.61 -14.13
C PRO A 37 -9.23 3.88 -12.62
N THR A 38 -10.46 4.09 -12.19
CA THR A 38 -10.79 4.40 -10.81
C THR A 38 -11.88 3.45 -10.33
N GLU A 39 -11.67 2.89 -9.14
CA GLU A 39 -12.66 2.13 -8.39
C GLU A 39 -12.93 2.85 -7.07
N ILE A 40 -14.19 2.90 -6.65
CA ILE A 40 -14.62 3.57 -5.43
C ILE A 40 -15.17 2.50 -4.50
N TYR A 41 -14.71 2.50 -3.24
CA TYR A 41 -15.10 1.52 -2.22
C TYR A 41 -15.85 2.20 -1.08
N GLU A 42 -16.67 1.42 -0.36
CA GLU A 42 -17.46 1.93 0.76
C GLU A 42 -16.55 2.36 1.93
N SER A 43 -15.49 1.60 2.15
CA SER A 43 -14.58 1.77 3.28
C SER A 43 -13.12 1.56 2.90
N VAL A 44 -12.23 2.03 3.78
CA VAL A 44 -10.78 1.86 3.61
C VAL A 44 -10.41 0.38 3.61
N GLU A 45 -11.09 -0.43 4.42
CA GLU A 45 -10.86 -1.87 4.53
C GLU A 45 -11.24 -2.60 3.23
N GLU A 46 -12.37 -2.26 2.61
CA GLU A 46 -12.80 -2.86 1.34
C GLU A 46 -11.79 -2.53 0.22
N GLY A 47 -11.38 -1.26 0.10
CA GLY A 47 -10.39 -0.84 -0.90
C GLY A 47 -9.00 -1.41 -0.65
N ALA A 48 -8.54 -1.42 0.60
CA ALA A 48 -7.24 -2.00 0.96
C ALA A 48 -7.20 -3.51 0.69
N LYS A 49 -8.29 -4.23 0.96
CA LYS A 49 -8.41 -5.65 0.66
C LYS A 49 -8.35 -5.90 -0.85
N TYR A 50 -9.03 -5.08 -1.65
CA TYR A 50 -8.93 -5.18 -3.10
C TYR A 50 -7.48 -4.99 -3.59
N ILE A 51 -6.79 -3.96 -3.11
CA ILE A 51 -5.39 -3.71 -3.47
C ILE A 51 -4.49 -4.88 -3.05
N ALA A 52 -4.66 -5.41 -1.83
CA ALA A 52 -3.90 -6.56 -1.36
C ALA A 52 -4.14 -7.81 -2.24
N CYS A 53 -5.38 -8.06 -2.65
CA CYS A 53 -5.72 -9.13 -3.59
C CYS A 53 -5.00 -8.98 -4.93
N GLU A 54 -4.98 -7.77 -5.51
CA GLU A 54 -4.29 -7.51 -6.78
C GLU A 54 -2.77 -7.70 -6.65
N ILE A 55 -2.16 -7.20 -5.56
CA ILE A 55 -0.73 -7.43 -5.28
C ILE A 55 -0.44 -8.93 -5.16
N ALA A 56 -1.23 -9.66 -4.35
CA ALA A 56 -1.06 -11.10 -4.14
C ALA A 56 -1.22 -11.90 -5.45
N LYS A 57 -2.14 -11.47 -6.32
CA LYS A 57 -2.33 -12.05 -7.66
C LYS A 57 -1.07 -11.87 -8.51
N VAL A 58 -0.52 -10.66 -8.57
CA VAL A 58 0.71 -10.39 -9.33
C VAL A 58 1.89 -11.21 -8.80
N ILE A 59 2.06 -11.31 -7.47
CA ILE A 59 3.10 -12.14 -6.85
C ILE A 59 2.95 -13.61 -7.28
N ARG A 60 1.75 -14.18 -7.15
CA ARG A 60 1.46 -15.57 -7.53
C ARG A 60 1.68 -15.81 -9.04
N GLU A 61 1.29 -14.87 -9.89
CA GLU A 61 1.50 -14.95 -11.34
C GLU A 61 2.99 -14.95 -11.69
N LYS A 62 3.79 -14.08 -11.05
CA LYS A 62 5.25 -14.05 -11.22
C LYS A 62 5.91 -15.32 -10.71
N GLN A 63 5.48 -15.82 -9.55
CA GLN A 63 5.98 -17.06 -8.97
C GLN A 63 5.73 -18.26 -9.87
N ARG A 64 4.54 -18.36 -10.47
CA ARG A 64 4.19 -19.41 -11.45
C ARG A 64 5.08 -19.39 -12.70
N LYS A 65 5.59 -18.21 -13.08
CA LYS A 65 6.51 -18.04 -14.21
C LYS A 65 7.98 -18.18 -13.79
N THR A 66 8.24 -18.43 -12.51
CA THR A 66 9.61 -18.44 -11.94
C THR A 66 10.31 -17.09 -12.11
N ASP A 67 9.54 -16.01 -12.17
CA ASP A 67 10.02 -14.63 -12.25
C ASP A 67 10.05 -13.98 -10.86
N PHE A 68 10.92 -12.98 -10.70
CA PHE A 68 10.85 -12.06 -9.57
C PHE A 68 9.65 -11.10 -9.71
N CYS A 69 8.99 -10.83 -8.59
CA CYS A 69 8.00 -9.77 -8.45
C CYS A 69 8.66 -8.56 -7.78
N VAL A 70 8.89 -7.49 -8.54
CA VAL A 70 9.52 -6.27 -8.02
C VAL A 70 8.42 -5.34 -7.49
N LEU A 71 8.51 -4.95 -6.23
CA LEU A 71 7.57 -4.07 -5.56
C LEU A 71 8.28 -2.86 -4.96
N ALA A 72 7.77 -1.67 -5.26
CA ALA A 72 8.19 -0.44 -4.60
C ALA A 72 7.19 -0.11 -3.48
N LEU A 73 7.65 -0.07 -2.23
CA LEU A 73 6.80 0.01 -1.05
C LEU A 73 6.91 1.38 -0.35
N PRO A 74 5.79 2.09 -0.14
CA PRO A 74 5.75 3.28 0.70
C PRO A 74 5.79 2.91 2.19
N GLY A 75 6.22 3.86 3.02
CA GLY A 75 5.85 3.86 4.43
C GLY A 75 4.55 4.62 4.70
N GLY A 76 4.45 5.21 5.89
CA GLY A 76 3.26 5.93 6.35
C GLY A 76 2.14 5.01 6.87
N ASP A 77 0.98 5.59 7.20
CA ASP A 77 -0.17 4.83 7.74
C ASP A 77 -1.17 4.39 6.67
N SER A 78 -1.26 5.10 5.54
CA SER A 78 -2.16 4.75 4.44
C SER A 78 -2.05 3.29 3.97
N PRO A 79 -0.84 2.70 3.78
CA PRO A 79 -0.73 1.30 3.34
C PRO A 79 -0.88 0.27 4.46
N ARG A 80 -1.08 0.70 5.72
CA ARG A 80 -1.08 -0.22 6.88
C ARG A 80 -2.08 -1.36 6.73
N ILE A 81 -3.30 -1.06 6.30
CA ILE A 81 -4.35 -2.08 6.17
C ILE A 81 -4.03 -3.04 5.02
N ILE A 82 -3.41 -2.56 3.93
CA ILE A 82 -2.94 -3.40 2.82
C ILE A 82 -1.88 -4.38 3.31
N TYR A 83 -0.89 -3.92 4.07
CA TYR A 83 0.16 -4.79 4.63
C TYR A 83 -0.40 -5.81 5.62
N SER A 84 -1.32 -5.41 6.49
CA SER A 84 -2.00 -6.34 7.40
C SER A 84 -2.71 -7.46 6.64
N GLU A 85 -3.40 -7.13 5.54
CA GLU A 85 -4.10 -8.12 4.73
C GLU A 85 -3.11 -9.04 3.97
N LEU A 86 -2.00 -8.51 3.45
CA LEU A 86 -0.94 -9.33 2.84
C LEU A 86 -0.29 -10.28 3.85
N ILE A 87 -0.07 -9.84 5.09
CA ILE A 87 0.41 -10.69 6.19
C ILE A 87 -0.60 -11.80 6.51
N ARG A 88 -1.89 -11.46 6.55
CA ARG A 88 -2.96 -12.45 6.74
C ARG A 88 -2.92 -13.50 5.63
N MET A 89 -2.87 -13.07 4.37
CA MET A 89 -2.76 -13.97 3.21
C MET A 89 -1.49 -14.84 3.24
N HIS A 90 -0.36 -14.31 3.74
CA HIS A 90 0.86 -15.09 3.94
C HIS A 90 0.62 -16.24 4.93
N ARG A 91 0.06 -15.92 6.10
CA ARG A 91 -0.15 -16.87 7.19
C ARG A 91 -1.25 -17.89 6.90
N GLU A 92 -2.34 -17.46 6.30
CA GLU A 92 -3.57 -18.27 6.16
C GLU A 92 -3.73 -18.90 4.77
N GLU A 93 -3.25 -18.24 3.72
CA GLU A 93 -3.48 -18.62 2.32
C GLU A 93 -2.20 -19.03 1.58
N LYS A 94 -1.08 -19.14 2.31
CA LYS A 94 0.23 -19.56 1.78
C LYS A 94 0.75 -18.67 0.64
N LEU A 95 0.44 -17.38 0.66
CA LEU A 95 1.09 -16.40 -0.22
C LEU A 95 2.57 -16.31 0.18
N SER A 96 3.52 -16.62 -0.70
CA SER A 96 4.96 -16.51 -0.41
C SER A 96 5.57 -15.27 -1.04
N PHE A 97 6.51 -14.66 -0.33
CA PHE A 97 7.27 -13.47 -0.72
C PHE A 97 8.72 -13.81 -1.09
N ARG A 98 9.10 -15.09 -1.18
CA ARG A 98 10.47 -15.50 -1.54
C ARG A 98 10.94 -15.01 -2.90
N ASN A 99 10.04 -14.92 -3.89
CA ASN A 99 10.35 -14.36 -5.20
C ASN A 99 10.10 -12.85 -5.30
N VAL A 100 9.90 -12.15 -4.17
CA VAL A 100 9.66 -10.71 -4.15
C VAL A 100 10.98 -9.96 -3.95
N VAL A 101 11.15 -8.90 -4.73
CA VAL A 101 12.21 -7.90 -4.60
C VAL A 101 11.56 -6.59 -4.17
N VAL A 102 12.05 -6.01 -3.07
CA VAL A 102 11.46 -4.82 -2.44
C VAL A 102 12.39 -3.63 -2.61
N PHE A 103 11.83 -2.51 -3.06
CA PHE A 103 12.46 -1.19 -2.99
C PHE A 103 11.65 -0.29 -2.05
N SER A 104 12.26 0.25 -1.00
CA SER A 104 11.63 1.30 -0.20
C SER A 104 11.56 2.60 -1.02
N LEU A 105 10.42 3.27 -1.06
CA LEU A 105 10.26 4.46 -1.92
C LEU A 105 11.08 5.68 -1.48
N TYR A 106 11.35 5.80 -0.18
CA TYR A 106 12.07 6.94 0.37
C TYR A 106 12.65 6.61 1.74
N GLU A 107 13.57 7.45 2.19
CA GLU A 107 14.04 7.51 3.57
C GLU A 107 14.28 8.98 3.96
N TYR A 108 14.24 9.28 5.26
CA TYR A 108 14.56 10.60 5.77
C TYR A 108 16.07 10.85 5.73
N TYR A 109 16.46 12.12 5.68
CA TYR A 109 17.86 12.54 5.70
C TYR A 109 18.03 13.86 6.51
N PRO A 110 19.09 14.00 7.32
CA PRO A 110 20.02 12.94 7.72
C PRO A 110 19.40 12.04 8.80
N LEU A 111 19.78 10.76 8.82
CA LEU A 111 19.47 9.85 9.91
C LEU A 111 20.72 9.54 10.72
N THR A 112 20.51 9.33 12.02
CA THR A 112 21.49 8.65 12.86
C THR A 112 21.29 7.14 12.76
N PRO A 113 22.32 6.31 13.05
CA PRO A 113 22.19 4.85 13.02
C PRO A 113 21.01 4.30 13.86
N ASP A 114 20.68 4.96 14.97
CA ASP A 114 19.60 4.56 15.89
C ASP A 114 18.31 5.38 15.71
N ALA A 115 18.12 5.98 14.54
CA ALA A 115 16.99 6.86 14.31
C ALA A 115 15.65 6.11 14.35
N VAL A 116 14.90 6.33 15.45
CA VAL A 116 13.57 5.75 15.70
C VAL A 116 12.56 6.15 14.62
N ASN A 117 12.77 7.29 13.96
CA ASN A 117 11.93 7.83 12.90
C ASN A 117 12.29 7.32 11.49
N SER A 118 13.20 6.34 11.34
CA SER A 118 13.47 5.73 10.04
C SER A 118 12.20 5.13 9.42
N ASN A 119 11.95 5.51 8.17
CA ASN A 119 10.87 4.97 7.36
C ASN A 119 11.06 3.46 7.14
N PHE A 120 12.30 3.02 6.87
CA PHE A 120 12.60 1.61 6.67
C PHE A 120 12.35 0.77 7.93
N ASN A 121 12.72 1.27 9.11
CA ASN A 121 12.43 0.58 10.38
C ASN A 121 10.92 0.40 10.58
N ARG A 122 10.14 1.43 10.25
CA ARG A 122 8.68 1.35 10.28
C ARG A 122 8.11 0.34 9.27
N LEU A 123 8.64 0.32 8.04
CA LEU A 123 8.22 -0.63 7.00
C LEU A 123 8.51 -2.08 7.40
N LYS A 124 9.67 -2.35 8.02
CA LYS A 124 10.00 -3.67 8.58
C LYS A 124 8.99 -4.10 9.63
N ALA A 125 8.76 -3.25 10.63
CA ALA A 125 7.84 -3.53 11.73
C ALA A 125 6.38 -3.71 11.27
N MET A 126 5.96 -2.95 10.25
CA MET A 126 4.60 -3.04 9.69
C MET A 126 4.40 -4.23 8.75
N PHE A 127 5.46 -4.69 8.07
CA PHE A 127 5.31 -5.65 6.98
C PHE A 127 6.45 -6.66 6.85
N LEU A 128 7.68 -6.21 6.57
CA LEU A 128 8.75 -7.10 6.09
C LEU A 128 9.17 -8.16 7.12
N ASP A 129 9.06 -7.87 8.42
CA ASP A 129 9.39 -8.82 9.48
C ASP A 129 8.32 -9.92 9.67
N HIS A 130 7.17 -9.81 8.99
CA HIS A 130 6.02 -10.71 9.13
C HIS A 130 5.81 -11.64 7.92
N VAL A 131 6.68 -11.57 6.92
CA VAL A 131 6.61 -12.33 5.66
C VAL A 131 7.95 -12.98 5.31
N ASP A 132 7.93 -13.98 4.42
CA ASP A 132 9.11 -14.78 4.03
C ASP A 132 9.91 -14.18 2.86
N VAL A 133 10.08 -12.85 2.83
CA VAL A 133 10.92 -12.17 1.85
C VAL A 133 12.41 -12.40 2.16
N ASP A 134 13.20 -12.72 1.14
CA ASP A 134 14.65 -12.89 1.31
C ASP A 134 15.31 -11.54 1.59
N LYS A 135 16.11 -11.46 2.67
CA LYS A 135 16.75 -10.19 3.12
C LYS A 135 17.64 -9.54 2.06
N GLN A 136 18.27 -10.36 1.22
CA GLN A 136 19.12 -9.88 0.11
C GLN A 136 18.32 -9.19 -1.00
N ASN A 137 17.00 -9.38 -1.05
CA ASN A 137 16.10 -8.80 -2.03
C ASN A 137 15.45 -7.50 -1.51
N ILE A 138 15.90 -6.95 -0.37
CA ILE A 138 15.36 -5.73 0.22
C ILE A 138 16.35 -4.59 0.00
N PHE A 139 15.93 -3.60 -0.78
CA PHE A 139 16.70 -2.42 -1.13
C PHE A 139 16.05 -1.18 -0.48
N THR A 140 16.85 -0.33 0.17
CA THR A 140 16.37 0.89 0.83
C THR A 140 17.44 1.99 0.73
N PRO A 141 17.06 3.28 0.64
CA PRO A 141 18.01 4.37 0.70
C PRO A 141 18.71 4.41 2.08
N ASP A 142 19.99 4.77 2.08
CA ASP A 142 20.81 4.97 3.27
C ASP A 142 20.78 6.45 3.68
N GLY A 143 20.04 6.74 4.75
CA GLY A 143 19.92 8.09 5.30
C GLY A 143 21.15 8.59 6.05
N THR A 144 22.22 7.79 6.16
CA THR A 144 23.44 8.12 6.93
C THR A 144 24.60 8.61 6.07
N ILE A 145 24.42 8.66 4.75
CA ILE A 145 25.48 9.03 3.80
C ILE A 145 25.99 10.47 3.99
N PRO A 146 27.26 10.74 3.63
CA PRO A 146 27.79 12.10 3.56
C PRO A 146 26.98 13.00 2.63
N LYS A 147 26.86 14.29 2.99
CA LYS A 147 26.02 15.25 2.26
C LYS A 147 26.47 15.46 0.81
N ASP A 148 27.77 15.41 0.56
CA ASP A 148 28.40 15.52 -0.75
C ASP A 148 28.15 14.29 -1.64
N ALA A 149 27.80 13.14 -1.07
CA ALA A 149 27.47 11.92 -1.81
C ALA A 149 25.98 11.78 -2.19
N ILE A 150 25.09 12.67 -1.72
CA ILE A 150 23.63 12.54 -1.88
C ILE A 150 23.23 12.41 -3.35
N PHE A 151 23.74 13.27 -4.23
CA PHE A 151 23.33 13.28 -5.63
C PHE A 151 23.71 11.97 -6.35
N GLU A 152 24.94 11.51 -6.15
CA GLU A 152 25.42 10.25 -6.74
C GLU A 152 24.63 9.07 -6.19
N TYR A 153 24.39 9.04 -4.88
CA TYR A 153 23.60 8.00 -4.23
C TYR A 153 22.16 7.92 -4.77
N CYS A 154 21.48 9.08 -4.90
CA CYS A 154 20.14 9.14 -5.47
C CYS A 154 20.07 8.76 -6.95
N GLN A 155 21.15 8.86 -7.70
CA GLN A 155 21.20 8.39 -9.09
C GLN A 155 21.41 6.88 -9.20
N MET A 156 22.12 6.29 -8.23
CA MET A 156 22.36 4.84 -8.18
C MET A 156 21.16 4.06 -7.66
N TYR A 157 20.35 4.68 -6.80
CA TYR A 157 19.14 4.10 -6.23
C TYR A 157 17.95 4.18 -7.19
#